data_AF-A0A7S3FN96-F1
#
_entry.id   AF-A0A7S3FN96-F1
#
_cell.length_a   1.000
_cell.length_b   1.000
_cell.length_c   1.000
_cell.angle_alpha   90.00
_cell.angle_beta   90.00
_cell.angle_gamma   90.00
#
_symmetry.space_group_name_H-M   'P 1'
#
loop_
_entity.id
_entity.type
_entity.pdbx_description
1 polymer ?
#
loop_
_entity_poly.entity_id
_entity_poly.type
_entity_poly.pdbx_seq_one_letter_code
_entity_poly.pdbx_strand_id
1 'polypeptide(L)'
;RYEGGHWGVPGARGEGERGAMGGCLGREKADEKVSELGLPTERFMAVKKLGSGAEGELYLMRDKTRDVGDRLVALKMMKRGSLVDEARVLREIMLQSTLNHIHVVKLYQVLLTDSHFCI
;
A
#
# COMPACT_ATOMS: atom_id res chain seq x y z
N ARG A 1 29.61 41.05 16.30
CA ARG A 1 30.49 39.86 16.41
C ARG A 1 29.56 38.70 16.71
N TYR A 2 29.14 37.99 15.67
CA TYR A 2 28.24 36.85 15.75
C TYR A 2 29.04 35.68 15.22
N GLU A 3 29.33 34.70 16.07
CA GLU A 3 30.11 33.53 15.71
C GLU A 3 29.21 32.54 14.99
N GLY A 4 29.57 32.21 13.75
CA GLY A 4 28.86 31.27 12.90
C GLY A 4 29.03 29.84 13.42
N GLY A 5 27.93 29.28 13.92
CA GLY A 5 27.80 27.85 14.20
C GLY A 5 27.64 27.06 12.90
N HIS A 6 28.71 26.36 12.54
CA HIS A 6 28.82 25.43 11.42
C HIS A 6 27.96 24.18 11.69
N TRP A 7 26.76 24.10 11.11
CA TRP A 7 25.99 22.84 11.08
C TRP A 7 26.54 21.97 9.95
N GLY A 8 27.52 21.13 10.29
CA GLY A 8 27.99 20.07 9.40
C GLY A 8 26.87 19.08 9.17
N VAL A 9 26.38 19.01 7.94
CA VAL A 9 25.44 17.99 7.48
C VAL A 9 26.28 16.80 6.99
N PRO A 10 26.27 15.62 7.64
CA PRO A 10 26.86 14.44 7.04
C PRO A 10 26.00 14.04 5.85
N GLY A 11 26.58 14.11 4.65
CA GLY A 11 25.96 13.65 3.42
C GLY A 11 25.68 12.15 3.49
N ALA A 12 24.45 11.79 3.85
CA ALA A 12 23.90 10.48 3.54
C ALA A 12 23.56 10.48 2.05
N ARG A 13 24.50 9.97 1.24
CA ARG A 13 24.23 9.54 -0.13
C ARG A 13 23.02 8.60 -0.09
N GLY A 14 21.90 9.08 -0.61
CA GLY A 14 20.77 8.24 -0.93
C GLY A 14 21.18 7.26 -2.01
N GLU A 15 21.50 6.04 -1.60
CA GLU A 15 21.40 4.87 -2.47
C GLU A 15 19.91 4.65 -2.68
N GLY A 16 19.39 5.29 -3.73
CA GLY A 16 18.06 5.00 -4.25
C GLY A 16 18.05 3.55 -4.68
N GLU A 17 17.52 2.68 -3.82
CA GLU A 17 16.98 1.40 -4.24
C GLU A 17 15.98 1.70 -5.35
N ARG A 18 16.42 1.50 -6.60
CA ARG A 18 15.52 1.40 -7.74
C ARG A 18 14.68 0.16 -7.50
N GLY A 19 13.59 0.34 -6.76
CA GLY A 19 12.57 -0.67 -6.56
C GLY A 19 12.16 -1.17 -7.93
N ALA A 20 12.51 -2.44 -8.22
CA ALA A 20 12.19 -3.07 -9.48
C ALA A 20 10.68 -2.99 -9.69
N MET A 21 10.23 -2.12 -10.60
CA MET A 21 8.83 -2.11 -11.02
C MET A 21 8.56 -3.43 -11.73
N GLY A 22 7.88 -4.36 -11.05
CA GLY A 22 7.63 -5.70 -11.57
C GLY A 22 6.83 -5.69 -12.87
N GLY A 23 7.07 -6.66 -13.75
CA GLY A 23 6.21 -6.93 -14.89
C GLY A 23 4.80 -7.34 -14.45
N CYS A 24 3.84 -7.38 -15.39
CA CYS A 24 2.50 -7.91 -15.12
C CYS A 24 2.59 -9.36 -14.65
N LEU A 25 1.84 -9.71 -13.60
CA LEU A 25 1.74 -11.09 -13.12
C LEU A 25 0.96 -11.94 -14.12
N GLY A 26 1.45 -13.16 -14.38
CA GLY A 26 0.67 -14.17 -15.08
C GLY A 26 -0.57 -14.58 -14.26
N ARG A 27 -1.65 -15.00 -14.91
CA ARG A 27 -2.96 -15.22 -14.27
C ARG A 27 -2.93 -16.21 -13.09
N GLU A 28 -2.18 -17.30 -13.19
CA GLU A 28 -2.03 -18.28 -12.09
C GLU A 28 -1.31 -17.68 -10.88
N LYS A 29 -0.22 -16.93 -11.12
CA LYS A 29 0.52 -16.21 -10.06
C LYS A 29 -0.31 -15.10 -9.41
N ALA A 30 -1.29 -14.56 -10.14
CA ALA A 30 -2.17 -13.54 -9.64
C ALA A 30 -3.15 -14.09 -8.59
N ASP A 31 -3.79 -15.23 -8.87
CA ASP A 31 -4.76 -15.84 -7.97
C ASP A 31 -4.07 -16.49 -6.75
N GLU A 32 -2.87 -17.07 -6.93
CA GLU A 32 -2.02 -17.55 -5.83
C GLU A 32 -1.69 -16.40 -4.88
N LYS A 33 -1.26 -15.25 -5.41
CA LYS A 33 -0.95 -14.09 -4.58
C LYS A 33 -2.18 -13.60 -3.84
N VAL A 34 -3.33 -13.44 -4.50
CA VAL A 34 -4.58 -13.02 -3.82
C VAL A 34 -4.95 -13.98 -2.67
N SER A 35 -4.76 -15.28 -2.87
CA SER A 35 -4.99 -16.29 -1.82
C SER A 35 -4.00 -16.19 -0.66
N GLU A 36 -2.70 -16.01 -0.95
CA GLU A 36 -1.64 -15.79 0.05
C GLU A 36 -1.96 -14.57 0.93
N LEU A 37 -2.55 -13.54 0.34
CA LEU A 37 -2.95 -12.32 1.03
C LEU A 37 -4.26 -12.48 1.81
N GLY A 38 -4.89 -13.65 1.82
CA GLY A 38 -6.16 -13.90 2.52
C GLY A 38 -7.35 -13.14 1.91
N LEU A 39 -7.27 -12.82 0.62
CA LEU A 39 -8.30 -12.07 -0.09
C LEU A 39 -9.17 -13.00 -0.95
N PRO A 40 -10.45 -12.65 -1.17
CA PRO A 40 -11.36 -13.44 -2.01
C PRO A 40 -10.92 -13.41 -3.48
N THR A 41 -10.49 -14.55 -4.02
CA THR A 41 -10.02 -14.69 -5.42
C THR A 41 -11.14 -14.53 -6.43
N GLU A 42 -12.39 -14.79 -6.05
CA GLU A 42 -13.58 -14.53 -6.86
C GLU A 42 -13.79 -13.03 -7.11
N ARG A 43 -13.27 -12.17 -6.22
CA ARG A 43 -13.41 -10.72 -6.29
C ARG A 43 -12.14 -10.03 -6.78
N PHE A 44 -10.97 -10.43 -6.31
CA PHE A 44 -9.72 -9.73 -6.64
C PHE A 44 -8.82 -10.55 -7.56
N MET A 45 -7.98 -9.84 -8.31
CA MET A 45 -6.90 -10.43 -9.12
C MET A 45 -5.69 -9.51 -9.07
N ALA A 46 -4.53 -10.05 -8.65
CA ALA A 46 -3.29 -9.27 -8.62
C ALA A 46 -2.75 -9.02 -10.03
N VAL A 47 -2.67 -7.75 -10.43
CA VAL A 47 -2.16 -7.37 -11.75
C VAL A 47 -0.65 -7.19 -11.69
N LYS A 48 -0.17 -6.43 -10.71
CA LYS A 48 1.24 -6.03 -10.61
C LYS A 48 1.59 -5.56 -9.21
N LYS A 49 2.80 -5.84 -8.74
CA LYS A 49 3.37 -5.16 -7.58
C LYS A 49 3.81 -3.75 -7.96
N LEU A 50 3.26 -2.74 -7.29
CA LEU A 50 3.56 -1.33 -7.50
C LEU A 50 4.78 -0.88 -6.69
N GLY A 51 4.96 -1.44 -5.49
CA GLY A 51 6.10 -1.10 -4.64
C GLY A 51 6.15 -1.90 -3.35
N SER A 52 7.22 -1.68 -2.60
CA SER A 52 7.41 -2.16 -1.22
C SER A 52 8.20 -1.12 -0.45
N GLY A 53 7.82 -0.89 0.80
CA GLY A 53 8.50 0.05 1.70
C GLY A 53 8.32 -0.34 3.16
N ALA A 54 8.73 0.57 4.06
CA ALA A 54 8.65 0.35 5.51
C ALA A 54 7.23 0.05 6.00
N GLU A 55 6.22 0.62 5.34
CA GLU A 55 4.81 0.41 5.69
C GLU A 55 4.19 -0.82 5.01
N GLY A 56 4.98 -1.59 4.26
CA GLY A 56 4.58 -2.84 3.62
C GLY A 56 4.52 -2.77 2.11
N GLU A 57 3.69 -3.61 1.50
CA GLU A 57 3.68 -3.84 0.05
C GLU A 57 2.47 -3.18 -0.61
N LEU A 58 2.66 -2.69 -1.83
CA LEU A 58 1.60 -2.05 -2.62
C LEU A 58 1.40 -2.82 -3.92
N TYR A 59 0.15 -3.18 -4.20
CA TYR A 59 -0.24 -3.94 -5.37
C TYR A 59 -1.30 -3.22 -6.18
N LEU A 60 -1.22 -3.31 -7.51
CA LEU A 60 -2.32 -3.02 -8.42
C LEU A 60 -3.17 -4.28 -8.50
N MET A 61 -4.42 -4.15 -8.08
CA MET A 61 -5.42 -5.22 -8.09
C MET A 61 -6.52 -4.87 -9.09
N ARG A 62 -7.14 -5.92 -9.64
CA ARG A 62 -8.38 -5.80 -10.39
C ARG A 62 -9.54 -6.31 -9.53
N ASP A 63 -10.47 -5.43 -9.17
CA ASP A 63 -11.76 -5.80 -8.56
C ASP A 63 -12.73 -6.22 -9.68
N LYS A 64 -13.08 -7.51 -9.70
CA LYS A 64 -13.97 -8.15 -10.67
C LYS A 64 -15.44 -7.74 -10.47
N THR A 65 -15.79 -7.21 -9.29
CA THR A 65 -17.16 -6.85 -8.92
C THR A 65 -17.53 -5.41 -9.28
N ARG A 66 -16.54 -4.56 -9.60
CA ARG A 66 -16.78 -3.15 -9.93
C ARG A 66 -17.06 -2.92 -11.42
N ASP A 67 -17.77 -1.84 -11.71
CA ASP A 67 -18.07 -1.37 -13.06
C ASP A 67 -16.79 -1.10 -13.86
N VAL A 68 -16.90 -1.14 -15.19
CA VAL A 68 -15.76 -1.19 -16.14
C VAL A 68 -14.70 -0.10 -15.91
N GLY A 69 -15.08 1.09 -15.44
CA GLY A 69 -14.17 2.21 -15.19
C GLY A 69 -13.32 2.12 -13.91
N ASP A 70 -13.84 1.50 -12.85
CA ASP A 70 -13.25 1.52 -11.49
C ASP A 70 -12.65 0.16 -11.08
N ARG A 71 -12.32 -0.67 -12.07
CA ARG A 71 -11.87 -2.05 -11.79
C ARG A 71 -10.46 -2.12 -11.26
N LEU A 72 -9.62 -1.11 -11.51
CA LEU A 72 -8.24 -1.10 -11.04
C LEU A 72 -8.15 -0.35 -9.72
N VAL A 73 -7.71 -1.05 -8.68
CA VAL A 73 -7.56 -0.50 -7.33
C VAL A 73 -6.14 -0.74 -6.85
N ALA A 74 -5.62 0.20 -6.05
CA ALA A 74 -4.40 -0.03 -5.31
C ALA A 74 -4.76 -0.73 -3.99
N LEU A 75 -3.99 -1.75 -3.63
CA LEU A 75 -4.08 -2.46 -2.36
C LEU A 75 -2.78 -2.24 -1.59
N LYS A 76 -2.85 -1.52 -0.47
CA LYS A 76 -1.75 -1.34 0.46
C LYS A 76 -1.86 -2.37 1.57
N MET A 77 -0.82 -3.19 1.71
CA MET A 77 -0.74 -4.25 2.68
C MET A 77 0.23 -3.90 3.78
N MET A 78 -0.26 -3.91 5.01
CA MET A 78 0.52 -3.57 6.19
C MET A 78 0.47 -4.76 7.14
N LYS A 79 1.64 -5.22 7.60
CA LYS A 79 1.71 -6.34 8.55
C LYS A 79 1.02 -5.95 9.85
N ARG A 80 0.28 -6.89 10.45
CA ARG A 80 -0.18 -6.72 11.83
C ARG A 80 1.03 -6.61 12.75
N GLY A 81 1.02 -5.61 13.61
CA GLY A 81 2.14 -5.22 14.46
C GLY A 81 1.74 -5.09 15.92
N SER A 82 2.39 -4.18 16.63
CA SER A 82 2.06 -3.84 18.01
C SER A 82 0.70 -3.12 18.12
N LEU A 83 0.14 -3.04 19.33
CA LEU A 83 -1.08 -2.25 19.60
C LEU A 83 -0.94 -0.77 19.17
N VAL A 84 0.28 -0.22 19.20
CA VAL A 84 0.56 1.15 18.76
C VAL A 84 0.41 1.26 17.23
N ASP A 85 0.84 0.23 16.50
CA ASP A 85 0.69 0.18 15.04
C ASP A 85 -0.78 0.08 14.65
N GLU A 86 -1.57 -0.72 15.36
CA GLU A 86 -3.03 -0.81 15.14
C GLU A 86 -3.73 0.54 15.35
N ALA A 87 -3.42 1.24 16.44
CA ALA A 87 -3.99 2.57 16.71
C ALA A 87 -3.61 3.60 15.62
N ARG A 88 -2.38 3.55 15.12
CA ARG A 88 -1.93 4.40 14.01
C ARG A 88 -2.67 4.06 12.72
N VAL A 89 -2.80 2.78 12.39
CA VAL A 89 -3.52 2.32 11.20
C VAL A 89 -4.99 2.73 11.24
N LEU A 90 -5.66 2.54 12.38
CA LEU A 90 -7.05 2.95 12.56
C LEU A 90 -7.23 4.47 12.39
N ARG A 91 -6.32 5.28 12.96
CA ARG A 91 -6.34 6.73 12.77
C ARG A 91 -6.23 7.09 11.29
N GLU A 92 -5.31 6.48 10.56
CA GLU A 92 -5.09 6.77 9.15
C GLU A 92 -6.33 6.41 8.30
N ILE A 93 -6.92 5.24 8.57
CA ILE A 93 -8.17 4.79 7.93
C ILE A 93 -9.30 5.78 8.19
N MET A 94 -9.48 6.19 9.45
CA MET A 94 -10.52 7.15 9.83
C MET A 94 -10.32 8.47 9.09
N LEU A 95 -9.11 9.02 9.11
CA LEU A 95 -8.80 10.25 8.38
C LEU A 95 -9.11 10.11 6.89
N GLN A 96 -8.60 9.06 6.24
CA GLN A 96 -8.78 8.88 4.80
C GLN A 96 -10.25 8.62 4.41
N SER A 97 -11.03 7.94 5.27
CA SER A 97 -12.46 7.69 5.03
C SER A 97 -13.30 8.97 4.99
N THR A 98 -12.85 10.03 5.68
CA THR A 98 -13.53 11.34 5.68
C THR A 98 -13.18 12.22 4.48
N LEU A 99 -12.15 11.86 3.70
CA LEU A 99 -11.67 12.67 2.59
C LEU A 99 -12.37 12.29 1.29
N ASN A 100 -13.16 13.22 0.75
CA ASN A 100 -13.80 13.08 -0.56
C ASN A 100 -13.45 14.28 -1.46
N HIS A 101 -12.33 14.17 -2.17
CA HIS A 101 -11.81 15.24 -3.01
C HIS A 101 -11.10 14.66 -4.24
N ILE A 102 -11.19 15.36 -5.39
CA ILE A 102 -10.65 14.89 -6.68
C ILE A 102 -9.13 14.67 -6.70
N HIS A 103 -8.40 15.32 -5.79
CA HIS A 103 -6.94 15.21 -5.67
C HIS A 103 -6.49 14.38 -4.47
N VAL A 104 -7.42 13.70 -3.80
CA VAL A 104 -7.12 12.80 -2.68
C VAL A 104 -7.56 11.40 -3.04
N VAL A 105 -6.71 10.41 -2.80
CA VAL A 105 -7.02 9.01 -3.09
C VAL A 105 -8.17 8.55 -2.20
N LYS A 106 -9.27 8.16 -2.85
CA LYS A 106 -10.46 7.66 -2.18
C LYS A 106 -10.18 6.31 -1.52
N LEU A 107 -10.55 6.19 -0.26
CA LEU A 107 -10.62 4.90 0.42
C LEU A 107 -11.90 4.18 0.00
N TYR A 108 -11.77 2.96 -0.54
CA TYR A 108 -12.93 2.15 -0.93
C TYR A 108 -13.40 1.22 0.17
N GLN A 109 -12.47 0.54 0.84
CA GLN A 109 -12.76 -0.43 1.89
C GLN A 109 -11.49 -0.75 2.68
N VAL A 110 -11.65 -1.38 3.83
CA VAL A 110 -10.55 -1.99 4.59
C VAL A 110 -10.88 -3.46 4.77
N LEU A 111 -9.91 -4.32 4.51
CA LEU A 111 -10.01 -5.75 4.73
C LEU A 111 -9.02 -6.15 5.80
N LEU A 112 -9.52 -6.89 6.78
CA LEU A 112 -8.72 -7.42 7.87
C LEU A 112 -8.49 -8.90 7.60
N THR A 113 -7.24 -9.28 7.38
CA THR A 113 -6.79 -10.66 7.14
C THR A 113 -6.00 -11.12 8.35
N ASP A 114 -5.83 -12.43 8.57
CA ASP A 114 -5.18 -12.95 9.78
C ASP A 114 -3.80 -12.34 10.08
N SER A 115 -3.05 -11.97 9.03
CA SER A 115 -1.69 -11.46 9.13
C SER A 115 -1.50 -10.00 8.74
N HIS A 116 -2.46 -9.39 8.02
CA HIS A 116 -2.30 -8.03 7.47
C HIS A 116 -3.57 -7.17 7.58
N PHE A 117 -3.36 -5.86 7.69
CA PHE A 117 -4.33 -4.83 7.35
C PHE A 117 -4.19 -4.51 5.86
N CYS A 118 -5.31 -4.60 5.14
CA CYS A 118 -5.38 -4.31 3.72
C CYS A 118 -6.28 -3.10 3.50
N ILE A 119 -5.74 -2.07 2.86
CA ILE A 119 -6.42 -0.80 2.54
C ILE A 119 -6.43 -0.58 1.03
#